data_AF-A0A849ZB11-F1
#
_entry.id   AF-A0A849ZB11-F1
#
_cell.length_a   1.000
_cell.length_b   1.000
_cell.length_c   1.000
_cell.angle_alpha   90.00
_cell.angle_beta   90.00
_cell.angle_gamma   90.00
#
_symmetry.space_group_name_H-M   'P 1'
#
loop_
_entity.id
_entity.type
_entity.pdbx_description
1 polymer ?
#
loop_
_entity_poly.entity_id
_entity_poly.type
_entity_poly.pdbx_seq_one_letter_code
_entity_poly.pdbx_strand_id
1 'polypeptide(L)'
;MSAWPKLGDYAERPDLESKVAAIDSEAKAAGLELVREVETKGESGTVYVVRSYRGMDRLGRPNWACRVASPFGVIMALGPDAADASEPHEVVFEIDAGGSRLFASPGQLVAGGDPEVLLKNARGELAAWHLLARGASEIPVDLASPPTELVELSNRELALAAVVSAPPESDHPLALLRVAAFDGARFSDRAPAARTFHEEEREAANVVPETETAEARFDRRTRRAFHAILAGEKKKDVAAAFSRDDVPPELQSALKARAQWLEKL
;
A
#
# COMPACT_ATOMS: atom_id res chain seq x y z
N MET A 1 -7.46 30.04 50.29
CA MET A 1 -7.94 29.16 49.20
C MET A 1 -7.11 29.49 47.98
N SER A 2 -6.43 28.52 47.37
CA SER A 2 -5.59 28.78 46.18
C SER A 2 -6.49 29.20 45.01
N ALA A 3 -6.24 30.39 44.46
CA ALA A 3 -6.96 30.94 43.31
C ALA A 3 -6.40 30.43 41.96
N TRP A 4 -5.49 29.47 41.98
CA TRP A 4 -4.88 28.89 40.79
C TRP A 4 -5.68 27.67 40.32
N PRO A 5 -5.96 27.54 39.02
CA PRO A 5 -6.60 26.35 38.47
C PRO A 5 -5.75 25.11 38.80
N LYS A 6 -6.40 24.02 39.18
CA LYS A 6 -5.72 22.77 39.51
C LYS A 6 -5.18 22.17 38.22
N LEU A 7 -4.07 21.42 38.29
CA LEU A 7 -3.51 20.75 37.12
C LEU A 7 -4.56 19.85 36.42
N GLY A 8 -5.46 19.25 37.19
CA GLY A 8 -6.59 18.45 36.70
C GLY A 8 -7.68 19.23 35.95
N ASP A 9 -7.69 20.56 36.04
CA ASP A 9 -8.58 21.43 35.27
C ASP A 9 -8.07 21.64 33.83
N TYR A 10 -6.76 21.41 33.60
CA TYR A 10 -6.13 21.38 32.28
C TYR A 10 -5.90 19.96 31.76
N ALA A 11 -6.12 18.95 32.60
CA ALA A 11 -6.02 17.56 32.18
C ALA A 11 -7.12 17.28 31.17
N GLU A 12 -6.69 16.91 29.96
CA GLU A 12 -7.58 16.47 28.90
C GLU A 12 -8.43 15.31 29.42
N ARG A 13 -9.74 15.40 29.23
CA ARG A 13 -10.68 14.35 29.62
C ARG A 13 -10.90 13.47 28.40
N PRO A 14 -10.41 12.22 28.40
CA PRO A 14 -10.63 11.31 27.29
C PRO A 14 -12.14 11.08 27.13
N ASP A 15 -12.67 11.36 25.95
CA ASP A 15 -14.10 11.27 25.65
C ASP A 15 -14.30 10.92 24.17
N LEU A 16 -14.16 9.63 23.87
CA LEU A 16 -14.25 9.11 22.51
C LEU A 16 -15.65 9.33 21.91
N GLU A 17 -16.71 9.12 22.69
CA GLU A 17 -18.10 9.25 22.22
C GLU A 17 -18.37 10.68 21.73
N SER A 18 -17.95 11.69 22.48
CA SER A 18 -18.06 13.08 22.08
C SER A 18 -17.27 13.40 20.80
N LYS A 19 -16.08 12.82 20.62
CA LYS A 19 -15.30 12.99 19.38
C LYS A 19 -15.99 12.37 18.18
N VAL A 20 -16.53 11.18 18.36
CA VAL A 20 -17.28 10.45 17.33
C VAL A 20 -18.54 11.23 16.93
N ALA A 21 -19.30 11.75 17.90
CA ALA A 21 -20.48 12.58 17.63
C ALA A 21 -20.15 13.90 16.90
N ALA A 22 -18.98 14.48 17.19
CA ALA A 22 -18.49 15.66 16.46
C ALA A 22 -18.20 15.34 14.98
N ILE A 23 -17.59 14.19 14.70
CA ILE A 23 -17.38 13.70 13.33
C ILE A 23 -18.71 13.54 12.60
N ASP A 24 -19.72 12.93 13.23
CA ASP A 24 -21.04 12.75 12.59
C ASP A 24 -21.71 14.08 12.22
N SER A 25 -21.59 15.06 13.11
CA SER A 25 -22.14 16.40 12.88
C SER A 25 -21.44 17.10 11.70
N GLU A 26 -20.11 16.97 11.60
CA GLU A 26 -19.30 17.50 10.50
C GLU A 26 -19.64 16.80 9.17
N ALA A 27 -19.64 15.47 9.16
CA ALA A 27 -19.92 14.66 7.97
C ALA A 27 -21.32 14.94 7.40
N LYS A 28 -22.33 15.05 8.27
CA LYS A 28 -23.70 15.40 7.88
C LYS A 28 -23.79 16.80 7.28
N ALA A 29 -23.07 17.78 7.85
CA ALA A 29 -23.02 19.14 7.30
C ALA A 29 -22.34 19.19 5.92
N ALA A 30 -21.40 18.27 5.66
CA ALA A 30 -20.76 18.08 4.37
C ALA A 30 -21.58 17.23 3.37
N GLY A 31 -22.77 16.75 3.77
CA GLY A 31 -23.61 15.90 2.91
C GLY A 31 -23.03 14.50 2.70
N LEU A 32 -22.23 14.00 3.65
CA LEU A 32 -21.65 12.67 3.62
C LEU A 32 -22.48 11.70 4.45
N GLU A 33 -22.53 10.45 4.00
CA GLU A 33 -23.19 9.33 4.67
C GLU A 33 -22.16 8.32 5.16
N LEU A 34 -22.34 7.80 6.37
CA LEU A 34 -21.47 6.78 6.94
C LEU A 34 -21.64 5.48 6.16
N VAL A 35 -20.54 4.96 5.61
CA VAL A 35 -20.52 3.68 4.89
C VAL A 35 -20.17 2.54 5.82
N ARG A 36 -19.12 2.71 6.63
CA ARG A 36 -18.63 1.69 7.56
C ARG A 36 -17.85 2.32 8.70
N GLU A 37 -17.99 1.71 9.86
CA GLU A 37 -17.24 2.00 11.08
C GLU A 37 -16.55 0.73 11.55
N VAL A 38 -15.32 0.86 12.04
CA VAL A 38 -14.62 -0.18 12.78
C VAL A 38 -13.98 0.43 14.02
N GLU A 39 -14.26 -0.15 15.17
CA GLU A 39 -13.54 0.11 16.41
C GLU A 39 -12.38 -0.88 16.54
N THR A 40 -11.22 -0.39 16.95
CA THR A 40 -10.05 -1.22 17.25
C THR A 40 -9.31 -0.67 18.46
N LYS A 41 -8.35 -1.45 18.97
CA LYS A 41 -7.54 -1.09 20.13
C LYS A 41 -6.08 -1.38 19.84
N GLY A 42 -5.22 -0.38 20.05
CA GLY A 42 -3.77 -0.56 19.95
C GLY A 42 -3.16 -1.25 21.16
N GLU A 43 -1.90 -1.65 21.06
CA GLU A 43 -1.16 -2.26 22.16
C GLU A 43 -1.06 -1.37 23.40
N SER A 44 -1.01 -0.04 23.18
CA SER A 44 -1.05 0.97 24.24
C SER A 44 -2.37 0.96 25.06
N GLY A 45 -3.37 0.25 24.57
CA GLY A 45 -4.72 0.22 25.11
C GLY A 45 -5.61 1.36 24.61
N THR A 46 -5.10 2.25 23.76
CA THR A 46 -5.88 3.32 23.14
C THR A 46 -6.91 2.72 22.18
N VAL A 47 -8.16 3.14 22.33
CA VAL A 47 -9.25 2.77 21.41
C VAL A 47 -9.26 3.75 20.24
N TYR A 48 -9.48 3.23 19.04
CA TYR A 48 -9.60 4.01 17.82
C TYR A 48 -10.91 3.66 17.12
N VAL A 49 -11.61 4.67 16.63
CA VAL A 49 -12.81 4.51 15.79
C VAL A 49 -12.50 5.06 14.42
N VAL A 50 -12.44 4.17 13.43
CA VAL A 50 -12.17 4.49 12.02
C VAL A 50 -13.49 4.46 11.26
N ARG A 51 -13.79 5.57 10.57
CA ARG A 51 -15.01 5.72 9.79
C ARG A 51 -14.71 6.11 8.36
N SER A 52 -15.40 5.44 7.45
CA SER A 52 -15.44 5.80 6.03
C SER A 52 -16.80 6.38 5.69
N TYR A 53 -16.78 7.53 5.03
CA TYR A 53 -17.96 8.23 4.57
C TYR A 53 -17.95 8.35 3.06
N ARG A 54 -19.15 8.43 2.48
CA ARG A 54 -19.36 8.64 1.05
C ARG A 54 -20.40 9.72 0.82
N GLY A 55 -20.22 10.51 -0.22
CA GLY A 55 -21.23 11.45 -0.70
C GLY A 55 -21.08 11.70 -2.19
N MET A 56 -21.54 12.87 -2.62
CA MET A 56 -21.35 13.38 -3.97
C MET A 56 -20.76 14.79 -3.92
N ASP A 57 -19.85 15.08 -4.85
CA ASP A 57 -19.36 16.45 -5.05
C ASP A 57 -20.39 17.32 -5.81
N ARG A 58 -20.06 18.60 -6.02
CA ARG A 58 -20.94 19.55 -6.72
C ARG A 58 -21.19 19.19 -8.20
N LEU A 59 -20.39 18.29 -8.78
CA LEU A 59 -20.53 17.80 -10.14
C LEU A 59 -21.26 16.45 -10.20
N GLY A 60 -21.76 15.93 -9.07
CA GLY A 60 -22.45 14.65 -8.98
C GLY A 60 -21.53 13.44 -9.03
N ARG A 61 -20.22 13.62 -8.84
CA ARG A 61 -19.24 12.53 -8.79
C ARG A 61 -19.16 11.98 -7.37
N PRO A 62 -18.98 10.67 -7.17
CA PRO A 62 -18.74 10.11 -5.85
C PRO A 62 -17.53 10.76 -5.17
N ASN A 63 -17.66 11.10 -3.90
CA ASN A 63 -16.54 11.49 -3.04
C ASN A 63 -16.52 10.63 -1.77
N TRP A 64 -15.34 10.58 -1.15
CA TRP A 64 -15.11 9.79 0.06
C TRP A 64 -14.38 10.62 1.10
N ALA A 65 -14.53 10.24 2.35
CA ALA A 65 -13.76 10.82 3.44
C ALA A 65 -13.44 9.76 4.49
N CYS A 66 -12.25 9.87 5.07
CA CYS A 66 -11.81 9.10 6.23
C CYS A 66 -11.79 10.00 7.46
N ARG A 67 -12.32 9.50 8.57
CA ARG A 67 -12.21 10.14 9.88
C ARG A 67 -11.80 9.11 10.90
N VAL A 68 -10.84 9.46 11.74
CA VAL A 68 -10.39 8.60 12.84
C VAL A 68 -10.45 9.37 14.14
N ALA A 69 -11.12 8.81 15.13
CA ALA A 69 -11.17 9.33 16.49
C ALA A 69 -10.38 8.45 17.46
N SER A 70 -9.75 9.08 18.43
CA SER A 70 -9.29 8.49 19.68
C SER A 70 -9.99 9.18 20.86
N PRO A 71 -9.86 8.69 22.10
CA PRO A 71 -10.35 9.38 23.28
C PRO A 71 -9.82 10.82 23.42
N PHE A 72 -8.68 11.12 22.82
CA PHE A 72 -8.02 12.43 22.93
C PHE A 72 -8.48 13.42 21.84
N GLY A 73 -8.98 12.94 20.69
CA GLY A 73 -9.40 13.83 19.61
C GLY A 73 -9.74 13.12 18.31
N VAL A 74 -10.12 13.91 17.31
CA VAL A 74 -10.11 13.46 15.91
C VAL A 74 -8.66 13.55 15.44
N ILE A 75 -8.05 12.40 15.20
CA ILE A 75 -6.61 12.27 14.92
C ILE A 75 -6.29 12.19 13.42
N MET A 76 -7.31 11.97 12.59
CA MET A 76 -7.21 11.98 11.13
C MET A 76 -8.52 12.51 10.54
N ALA A 77 -8.40 13.40 9.56
CA ALA A 77 -9.51 13.89 8.74
C ALA A 77 -9.02 14.10 7.30
N LEU A 78 -9.26 13.11 6.44
CA LEU A 78 -8.88 13.13 5.03
C LEU A 78 -10.12 13.18 4.14
N GLY A 79 -10.07 14.03 3.12
CA GLY A 79 -11.22 14.36 2.29
C GLY A 79 -12.40 15.00 3.07
N PRO A 80 -13.53 15.26 2.40
CA PRO A 80 -13.74 15.03 0.97
C PRO A 80 -13.11 16.17 0.15
N ASP A 81 -12.07 15.88 -0.63
CA ASP A 81 -11.57 16.85 -1.61
C ASP A 81 -11.44 16.18 -2.98
N ALA A 82 -12.27 16.62 -3.92
CA ALA A 82 -12.38 16.03 -5.25
C ALA A 82 -11.36 16.61 -6.24
N ALA A 83 -10.47 17.48 -5.77
CA ALA A 83 -9.53 18.22 -6.60
C ALA A 83 -8.25 17.43 -6.88
N ASP A 84 -7.74 16.69 -5.89
CA ASP A 84 -6.52 15.91 -6.01
C ASP A 84 -6.82 14.41 -6.04
N ALA A 85 -6.70 13.83 -7.23
CA ALA A 85 -6.89 12.38 -7.42
C ALA A 85 -5.82 11.54 -6.71
N SER A 86 -4.71 12.15 -6.27
CA SER A 86 -3.62 11.47 -5.58
C SER A 86 -3.82 11.35 -4.07
N GLU A 87 -4.67 12.19 -3.46
CA GLU A 87 -4.87 12.19 -2.01
C GLU A 87 -5.67 10.96 -1.55
N PRO A 88 -5.18 10.16 -0.59
CA PRO A 88 -5.89 8.99 -0.09
C PRO A 88 -7.08 9.38 0.80
N HIS A 89 -8.25 8.80 0.54
CA HIS A 89 -9.49 9.22 1.18
C HIS A 89 -10.47 8.09 1.49
N GLU A 90 -10.43 6.97 0.75
CA GLU A 90 -11.32 5.83 0.99
C GLU A 90 -10.62 4.80 1.88
N VAL A 91 -11.25 4.41 2.99
CA VAL A 91 -10.72 3.36 3.87
C VAL A 91 -10.86 1.99 3.21
N VAL A 92 -9.75 1.27 3.10
CA VAL A 92 -9.72 -0.12 2.62
C VAL A 92 -9.83 -1.04 3.83
N PHE A 93 -11.06 -1.33 4.26
CA PHE A 93 -11.30 -2.14 5.46
C PHE A 93 -10.79 -3.57 5.34
N GLU A 94 -10.80 -4.13 4.13
CA GLU A 94 -10.37 -5.50 3.86
C GLU A 94 -9.67 -5.54 2.50
N ILE A 95 -8.54 -6.23 2.43
CA ILE A 95 -7.80 -6.46 1.18
C ILE A 95 -7.11 -7.84 1.24
N ASP A 96 -7.16 -8.56 0.13
CA ASP A 96 -6.45 -9.82 -0.03
C ASP A 96 -4.94 -9.53 -0.15
N ALA A 97 -4.14 -10.18 0.68
CA ALA A 97 -2.68 -10.09 0.66
C ALA A 97 -2.06 -11.29 -0.07
N GLY A 98 -2.85 -12.10 -0.77
CA GLY A 98 -2.40 -13.35 -1.36
C GLY A 98 -2.19 -14.45 -0.32
N GLY A 99 -1.87 -15.66 -0.77
CA GLY A 99 -1.59 -16.78 0.14
C GLY A 99 -2.79 -17.20 1.02
N SER A 100 -4.02 -16.81 0.64
CA SER A 100 -5.26 -16.95 1.45
C SER A 100 -5.30 -16.07 2.70
N ARG A 101 -4.47 -15.03 2.79
CA ARG A 101 -4.45 -14.10 3.92
C ARG A 101 -5.21 -12.83 3.57
N LEU A 102 -6.19 -12.48 4.42
CA LEU A 102 -6.87 -11.20 4.38
C LEU A 102 -6.23 -10.24 5.40
N PHE A 103 -5.96 -9.00 5.00
CA PHE A 103 -5.67 -7.91 5.92
C PHE A 103 -6.96 -7.15 6.25
N ALA A 104 -7.22 -6.92 7.53
CA ALA A 104 -8.32 -6.11 8.02
C ALA A 104 -7.79 -4.79 8.59
N SER A 105 -8.22 -3.68 7.99
CA SER A 105 -7.93 -2.30 8.39
C SER A 105 -9.11 -1.73 9.21
N PRO A 106 -8.86 -0.99 10.29
CA PRO A 106 -7.58 -0.80 10.94
C PRO A 106 -7.04 -2.10 11.56
N GLY A 107 -5.73 -2.32 11.46
CA GLY A 107 -5.08 -3.53 11.96
C GLY A 107 -3.56 -3.42 11.95
N GLN A 108 -2.89 -4.50 12.34
CA GLN A 108 -1.42 -4.57 12.36
C GLN A 108 -0.90 -4.92 10.97
N LEU A 109 -0.61 -3.89 10.18
CA LEU A 109 0.11 -4.02 8.91
C LEU A 109 1.61 -4.17 9.18
N VAL A 110 2.10 -3.34 10.09
CA VAL A 110 3.45 -3.43 10.67
C VAL A 110 3.34 -4.16 12.00
N ALA A 111 4.28 -5.06 12.27
CA ALA A 111 4.25 -5.84 13.51
C ALA A 111 4.63 -4.97 14.71
N GLY A 112 3.71 -4.87 15.67
CA GLY A 112 3.92 -4.22 16.96
C GLY A 112 3.47 -2.76 16.97
N GLY A 113 2.95 -2.33 18.11
CA GLY A 113 2.50 -0.96 18.34
C GLY A 113 1.00 -0.72 18.15
N ASP A 114 0.67 0.51 17.80
CA ASP A 114 -0.70 0.93 17.50
C ASP A 114 -1.08 0.54 16.05
N PRO A 115 -2.37 0.37 15.72
CA PRO A 115 -2.80 -0.14 14.42
C PRO A 115 -2.58 0.86 13.27
N GLU A 116 -2.45 0.32 12.06
CA GLU A 116 -2.45 1.09 10.83
C GLU A 116 -3.84 1.12 10.19
N VAL A 117 -4.11 2.19 9.43
CA VAL A 117 -5.21 2.27 8.48
C VAL A 117 -4.63 2.27 7.07
N LEU A 118 -5.17 1.37 6.24
CA LEU A 118 -4.96 1.40 4.80
C LEU A 118 -6.04 2.25 4.13
N LEU A 119 -5.61 3.19 3.33
CA LEU A 119 -6.45 4.07 2.51
C LEU A 119 -6.13 3.87 1.04
N LYS A 120 -7.07 4.23 0.17
CA LYS A 120 -6.82 4.36 -1.26
C LYS A 120 -7.30 5.70 -1.80
N ASN A 121 -6.67 6.16 -2.87
CA ASN A 121 -7.09 7.33 -3.62
C ASN A 121 -7.98 6.95 -4.82
N ALA A 122 -8.35 7.94 -5.64
CA ALA A 122 -9.24 7.74 -6.78
C ALA A 122 -8.64 6.89 -7.90
N ARG A 123 -7.32 6.68 -7.90
CA ARG A 123 -6.60 5.81 -8.84
C ARG A 123 -6.44 4.38 -8.32
N GLY A 124 -6.90 4.10 -7.09
CA GLY A 124 -6.70 2.81 -6.44
C GLY A 124 -5.30 2.63 -5.83
N GLU A 125 -4.51 3.70 -5.76
CA GLU A 125 -3.18 3.66 -5.13
C GLU A 125 -3.36 3.66 -3.60
N LEU A 126 -2.62 2.78 -2.93
CA LEU A 126 -2.69 2.55 -1.50
C LEU A 126 -1.75 3.48 -0.73
N ALA A 127 -2.22 3.94 0.42
CA ALA A 127 -1.42 4.63 1.42
C ALA A 127 -1.67 4.02 2.80
N ALA A 128 -0.62 3.78 3.57
CA ALA A 128 -0.70 3.27 4.93
C ALA A 128 -0.46 4.40 5.93
N TRP A 129 -1.24 4.45 7.00
CA TRP A 129 -1.15 5.47 8.04
C TRP A 129 -1.05 4.82 9.41
N HIS A 130 -0.02 5.18 10.19
CA HIS A 130 0.04 4.82 11.59
C HIS A 130 -0.98 5.64 12.38
N LEU A 131 -1.80 4.97 13.19
CA LEU A 131 -2.62 5.63 14.18
C LEU A 131 -1.83 5.77 15.48
N LEU A 132 -1.79 6.97 16.03
CA LEU A 132 -1.21 7.25 17.33
C LEU A 132 -2.32 7.83 18.22
N ALA A 133 -2.16 7.72 19.54
CA ALA A 133 -3.17 8.20 20.47
C ALA A 133 -3.61 9.66 20.22
N ARG A 134 -2.72 10.50 19.70
CA ARG A 134 -2.92 11.95 19.52
C ARG A 134 -2.79 12.44 18.08
N GLY A 135 -2.65 11.54 17.11
CA GLY A 135 -2.42 11.92 15.72
C GLY A 135 -2.37 10.72 14.80
N ALA A 136 -2.24 10.98 13.51
CA ALA A 136 -1.93 9.95 12.54
C ALA A 136 -0.84 10.47 11.61
N SER A 137 -0.03 9.55 11.09
CA SER A 137 1.03 9.90 10.14
C SER A 137 1.10 8.88 9.02
N GLU A 138 1.18 9.36 7.79
CA GLU A 138 1.41 8.52 6.63
C GLU A 138 2.78 7.84 6.74
N ILE A 139 2.82 6.55 6.42
CA ILE A 139 4.04 5.76 6.34
C ILE A 139 4.61 5.96 4.93
N PRO A 140 5.83 6.53 4.79
CA PRO A 140 6.43 6.72 3.48
C PRO A 140 6.60 5.40 2.74
N VAL A 141 6.35 5.41 1.43
CA VAL A 141 6.55 4.26 0.54
C VAL A 141 7.56 4.64 -0.54
N ASP A 142 8.73 4.03 -0.49
CA ASP A 142 9.80 4.21 -1.47
C ASP A 142 9.62 3.20 -2.62
N LEU A 143 8.58 3.41 -3.43
CA LEU A 143 8.37 2.70 -4.69
C LEU A 143 8.30 3.68 -5.86
N ALA A 144 8.87 3.29 -7.01
CA ALA A 144 8.80 4.10 -8.22
C ALA A 144 7.38 4.21 -8.79
N SER A 145 6.57 3.18 -8.56
CA SER A 145 5.13 3.16 -8.86
C SER A 145 4.36 3.07 -7.53
N PRO A 146 3.27 3.82 -7.34
CA PRO A 146 2.46 3.70 -6.15
C PRO A 146 1.94 2.26 -5.96
N PRO A 147 1.89 1.76 -4.72
CA PRO A 147 1.37 0.42 -4.46
C PRO A 147 -0.13 0.37 -4.70
N THR A 148 -0.62 -0.78 -5.17
CA THR A 148 -2.06 -1.05 -5.40
C THR A 148 -2.51 -2.32 -4.70
N GLU A 149 -1.58 -3.11 -4.16
CA GLU A 149 -1.82 -4.42 -3.56
C GLU A 149 -1.08 -4.57 -2.23
N LEU A 150 -1.54 -5.53 -1.42
CA LEU A 150 -0.75 -6.10 -0.32
C LEU A 150 -0.25 -7.49 -0.72
N VAL A 151 0.89 -7.88 -0.18
CA VAL A 151 1.43 -9.23 -0.34
C VAL A 151 1.91 -9.78 1.02
N GLU A 152 1.59 -11.03 1.31
CA GLU A 152 2.21 -11.79 2.40
C GLU A 152 3.58 -12.31 1.98
N LEU A 153 4.60 -11.94 2.74
CA LEU A 153 5.98 -12.39 2.53
C LEU A 153 6.21 -13.77 3.17
N SER A 154 7.31 -14.42 2.81
CA SER A 154 7.70 -15.74 3.35
C SER A 154 7.91 -15.73 4.87
N ASN A 155 8.28 -14.60 5.46
CA ASN A 155 8.39 -14.39 6.91
C ASN A 155 7.04 -14.07 7.59
N ARG A 156 5.91 -14.14 6.87
CA ARG A 156 4.55 -13.82 7.34
C ARG A 156 4.35 -12.34 7.66
N GLU A 157 5.24 -11.44 7.25
CA GLU A 157 4.96 -10.01 7.26
C GLU A 157 4.12 -9.62 6.05
N LEU A 158 3.45 -8.47 6.15
CA LEU A 158 2.73 -7.87 5.03
C LEU A 158 3.59 -6.78 4.40
N ALA A 159 3.55 -6.70 3.08
CA ALA A 159 4.25 -5.69 2.31
C ALA A 159 3.32 -5.03 1.30
N LEU A 160 3.67 -3.80 0.91
CA LEU A 160 2.96 -3.08 -0.14
C LEU A 160 3.56 -3.47 -1.50
N ALA A 161 2.70 -3.68 -2.50
CA ALA A 161 3.12 -4.10 -3.83
C ALA A 161 2.52 -3.20 -4.91
N ALA A 162 3.33 -2.93 -5.93
CA ALA A 162 2.93 -2.26 -7.15
C ALA A 162 3.01 -3.25 -8.33
N VAL A 163 1.97 -3.26 -9.16
CA VAL A 163 1.98 -4.01 -10.41
C VAL A 163 2.73 -3.19 -11.48
N VAL A 164 3.72 -3.81 -12.11
CA VAL A 164 4.52 -3.22 -13.18
C VAL A 164 4.38 -4.08 -14.42
N SER A 165 3.96 -3.47 -15.53
CA SER A 165 3.89 -4.15 -16.83
C SER A 165 5.24 -4.09 -17.55
N ALA A 166 5.75 -5.24 -17.98
CA ALA A 166 6.92 -5.27 -18.86
C ALA A 166 6.52 -4.86 -20.29
N PRO A 167 7.35 -4.07 -20.99
CA PRO A 167 7.08 -3.70 -22.38
C PRO A 167 7.28 -4.90 -23.34
N PRO A 168 6.83 -4.79 -24.60
CA PRO A 168 5.86 -3.80 -25.08
C PRO A 168 4.49 -4.03 -24.42
N GLU A 169 3.70 -2.97 -24.30
CA GLU A 169 2.29 -3.13 -23.97
C GLU A 169 1.64 -3.99 -25.07
N SER A 170 0.91 -5.01 -24.63
CA SER A 170 0.18 -5.95 -25.50
C SER A 170 -1.20 -6.18 -24.88
N ASP A 171 -2.08 -6.88 -25.60
CA ASP A 171 -3.42 -7.23 -25.08
C ASP A 171 -3.33 -8.09 -23.80
N HIS A 172 -2.22 -8.79 -23.60
CA HIS A 172 -1.91 -9.59 -22.41
C HIS A 172 -0.53 -9.21 -21.87
N PRO A 173 -0.38 -8.06 -21.18
CA PRO A 173 0.91 -7.61 -20.73
C PRO A 173 1.45 -8.54 -19.63
N LEU A 174 2.77 -8.78 -19.65
CA LEU A 174 3.45 -9.46 -18.55
C LEU A 174 3.43 -8.54 -17.32
N ALA A 175 2.53 -8.82 -16.38
CA ALA A 175 2.43 -8.15 -15.10
C ALA A 175 3.41 -8.76 -14.09
N LEU A 176 4.18 -7.90 -13.42
CA LEU A 176 5.20 -8.26 -12.44
C LEU A 176 5.00 -7.45 -11.16
N LEU A 177 5.19 -8.08 -10.00
CA LEU A 177 5.04 -7.41 -8.71
C LEU A 177 6.38 -6.83 -8.24
N ARG A 178 6.40 -5.53 -7.98
CA ARG A 178 7.47 -4.85 -7.22
C ARG A 178 6.99 -4.67 -5.79
N VAL A 179 7.76 -5.13 -4.82
CA VAL A 179 7.35 -5.18 -3.42
C VAL A 179 8.20 -4.23 -2.59
N ALA A 180 7.57 -3.54 -1.64
CA ALA A 180 8.22 -2.76 -0.60
C ALA A 180 7.79 -3.29 0.77
N ALA A 181 8.77 -3.76 1.54
CA ALA A 181 8.57 -4.24 2.90
C ALA A 181 8.90 -3.14 3.91
N PHE A 182 8.33 -3.23 5.11
CA PHE A 182 8.59 -2.25 6.15
C PHE A 182 10.03 -2.39 6.69
N ASP A 183 10.74 -1.27 6.78
CA ASP A 183 12.09 -1.19 7.34
C ASP A 183 12.24 0.11 8.15
N GLY A 184 12.24 -0.04 9.47
CA GLY A 184 12.35 1.05 10.44
C GLY A 184 11.11 1.94 10.52
N ALA A 185 10.89 2.79 9.51
CA ALA A 185 9.86 3.82 9.53
C ALA A 185 9.17 4.03 8.17
N ARG A 186 9.45 3.18 7.18
CA ARG A 186 8.95 3.30 5.82
C ARG A 186 8.85 1.94 5.15
N PHE A 187 8.04 1.85 4.10
CA PHE A 187 8.10 0.73 3.17
C PHE A 187 9.15 1.00 2.10
N SER A 188 10.05 0.06 1.86
CA SER A 188 11.10 0.19 0.85
C SER A 188 11.31 -1.12 0.07
N ASP A 189 11.54 -1.00 -1.23
CA ASP A 189 11.97 -2.13 -2.07
C ASP A 189 13.43 -2.55 -1.81
N ARG A 190 14.17 -1.78 -1.00
CA ARG A 190 15.53 -2.10 -0.56
C ARG A 190 15.55 -2.83 0.78
N ALA A 191 14.41 -2.93 1.47
CA ALA A 191 14.29 -3.63 2.73
C ALA A 191 14.73 -5.10 2.57
N PRO A 192 15.38 -5.70 3.59
CA PRO A 192 15.84 -7.09 3.51
C PRO A 192 14.73 -8.07 3.10
N ALA A 193 13.53 -7.96 3.69
CA ALA A 193 12.41 -8.85 3.40
C ALA A 193 11.89 -8.70 1.96
N ALA A 194 11.89 -7.48 1.39
CA ALA A 194 11.54 -7.25 -0.01
C ALA A 194 12.56 -7.89 -0.97
N ARG A 195 13.86 -7.78 -0.64
CA ARG A 195 14.92 -8.45 -1.43
C ARG A 195 14.82 -9.96 -1.36
N THR A 196 14.54 -10.52 -0.19
CA THR A 196 14.31 -11.96 -0.03
C THR A 196 13.13 -12.44 -0.88
N PHE A 197 12.01 -11.72 -0.85
CA PHE A 197 10.87 -12.02 -1.72
C PHE A 197 11.27 -12.03 -3.21
N HIS A 198 12.03 -11.04 -3.66
CA HIS A 198 12.48 -11.00 -5.05
C HIS A 198 13.53 -12.08 -5.38
N GLU A 199 14.35 -12.49 -4.43
CA GLU A 199 15.23 -13.66 -4.62
C GLU A 199 14.40 -14.95 -4.77
N GLU A 200 13.38 -15.15 -3.94
CA GLU A 200 12.47 -16.30 -4.02
C GLU A 200 11.73 -16.35 -5.36
N GLU A 201 11.18 -15.21 -5.83
CA GLU A 201 10.53 -15.11 -7.15
C GLU A 201 11.51 -15.36 -8.31
N ARG A 202 12.76 -14.92 -8.18
CA ARG A 202 13.84 -15.22 -9.15
C ARG A 202 14.08 -16.73 -9.21
N GLU A 203 14.18 -17.39 -8.07
CA GLU A 203 14.39 -18.85 -8.00
C GLU A 203 13.18 -19.63 -8.50
N ALA A 204 11.96 -19.20 -8.19
CA ALA A 204 10.73 -19.79 -8.73
C ALA A 204 10.71 -19.73 -10.26
N ALA A 205 11.21 -18.64 -10.86
CA ALA A 205 11.35 -18.49 -12.31
C ALA A 205 12.42 -19.39 -12.95
N ASN A 206 13.25 -20.11 -12.17
CA ASN A 206 14.18 -21.11 -12.70
C ASN A 206 13.51 -22.45 -13.01
N VAL A 207 12.31 -22.71 -12.48
CA VAL A 207 11.54 -23.92 -12.79
C VAL A 207 11.04 -23.86 -14.23
N VAL A 208 11.46 -24.82 -15.05
CA VAL A 208 11.13 -24.90 -16.49
C VAL A 208 9.96 -25.87 -16.70
N PRO A 209 8.81 -25.42 -17.22
CA PRO A 209 7.71 -26.33 -17.60
C PRO A 209 8.08 -27.23 -18.79
N GLU A 210 7.62 -28.48 -18.78
CA GLU A 210 7.92 -29.46 -19.84
C GLU A 210 7.42 -29.03 -21.25
N THR A 211 6.33 -28.26 -21.30
CA THR A 211 5.67 -27.82 -22.54
C THR A 211 5.78 -26.32 -22.79
N GLU A 212 6.86 -25.68 -22.31
CA GLU A 212 7.06 -24.24 -22.41
C GLU A 212 7.20 -23.74 -23.87
N THR A 213 6.32 -22.83 -24.28
CA THR A 213 6.39 -22.12 -25.57
C THR A 213 7.55 -21.11 -25.58
N ALA A 214 7.97 -20.64 -26.75
CA ALA A 214 9.02 -19.62 -26.85
C ALA A 214 8.64 -18.31 -26.15
N GLU A 215 7.36 -17.91 -26.23
CA GLU A 215 6.79 -16.74 -25.56
C GLU A 215 6.81 -16.91 -24.04
N ALA A 216 6.33 -18.06 -23.53
CA ALA A 216 6.35 -18.36 -22.11
C ALA A 216 7.78 -18.37 -21.54
N ARG A 217 8.74 -18.91 -22.30
CA ARG A 217 10.17 -18.86 -21.96
C ARG A 217 10.69 -17.43 -21.90
N PHE A 218 10.32 -16.59 -22.85
CA PHE A 218 10.73 -15.19 -22.90
C PHE A 218 10.17 -14.40 -21.70
N ASP A 219 8.91 -14.62 -21.35
CA ASP A 219 8.27 -14.02 -20.17
C ASP A 219 8.91 -14.50 -18.87
N ARG A 220 9.17 -15.81 -18.72
CA ARG A 220 9.85 -16.35 -17.55
C ARG A 220 11.27 -15.79 -17.38
N ARG A 221 12.04 -15.67 -18.47
CA ARG A 221 13.37 -15.05 -18.43
C ARG A 221 13.30 -13.57 -18.07
N THR A 222 12.28 -12.86 -18.55
CA THR A 222 12.01 -11.45 -18.19
C THR A 222 11.72 -11.33 -16.69
N ARG A 223 10.82 -12.17 -16.16
CA ARG A 223 10.48 -12.25 -14.73
C ARG A 223 11.74 -12.50 -13.89
N ARG A 224 12.56 -13.47 -14.28
CA ARG A 224 13.84 -13.77 -13.61
C ARG A 224 14.78 -12.56 -13.59
N ALA A 225 14.97 -11.89 -14.72
CA ALA A 225 15.85 -10.72 -14.81
C ALA A 225 15.33 -9.53 -13.98
N PHE A 226 14.02 -9.29 -14.00
CA PHE A 226 13.36 -8.27 -13.18
C PHE A 226 13.60 -8.52 -11.68
N HIS A 227 13.34 -9.73 -11.21
CA HIS A 227 13.50 -10.09 -9.81
C HIS A 227 14.96 -10.16 -9.36
N ALA A 228 15.88 -10.58 -10.23
CA ALA A 228 17.33 -10.51 -9.98
C ALA A 228 17.79 -9.07 -9.65
N ILE A 229 17.33 -8.10 -10.44
CA ILE A 229 17.64 -6.68 -10.22
C ILE A 229 17.10 -6.20 -8.86
N LEU A 230 15.84 -6.53 -8.54
CA LEU A 230 15.22 -6.09 -7.29
C LEU A 230 15.78 -6.81 -6.06
N ALA A 231 16.29 -8.04 -6.22
CA ALA A 231 17.05 -8.74 -5.19
C ALA A 231 18.43 -8.10 -4.92
N GLY A 232 18.88 -7.16 -5.77
CA GLY A 232 20.10 -6.38 -5.58
C GLY A 232 21.23 -6.67 -6.58
N GLU A 233 20.98 -7.46 -7.62
CA GLU A 233 21.97 -7.67 -8.68
C GLU A 233 22.19 -6.40 -9.51
N LYS A 234 23.37 -6.30 -10.14
CA LYS A 234 23.75 -5.14 -10.94
C LYS A 234 22.90 -5.06 -12.21
N LYS A 235 22.00 -4.09 -12.24
CA LYS A 235 21.10 -3.74 -13.37
C LYS A 235 21.75 -3.89 -14.75
N LYS A 236 22.91 -3.26 -14.96
CA LYS A 236 23.64 -3.30 -16.24
C LYS A 236 24.07 -4.70 -16.64
N ASP A 237 24.53 -5.51 -15.68
CA ASP A 237 25.03 -6.85 -15.95
C ASP A 237 23.86 -7.79 -16.27
N VAL A 238 22.76 -7.70 -15.50
CA VAL A 238 21.54 -8.48 -15.74
C VAL A 238 20.90 -8.12 -17.08
N ALA A 239 20.74 -6.83 -17.38
CA ALA A 239 20.15 -6.38 -18.65
C ALA A 239 21.03 -6.76 -19.87
N ALA A 240 22.35 -6.64 -19.74
CA ALA A 240 23.28 -7.06 -20.80
C ALA A 240 23.22 -8.57 -21.04
N ALA A 241 23.15 -9.39 -19.98
CA ALA A 241 22.98 -10.84 -20.10
C ALA A 241 21.64 -11.17 -20.78
N PHE A 242 20.54 -10.58 -20.30
CA PHE A 242 19.20 -10.75 -20.88
C PHE A 242 19.16 -10.38 -22.37
N SER A 243 19.79 -9.26 -22.77
CA SER A 243 19.81 -8.81 -24.17
C SER A 243 20.46 -9.77 -25.17
N ARG A 244 21.21 -10.76 -24.68
CA ARG A 244 21.89 -11.79 -25.49
C ARG A 244 21.12 -13.11 -25.55
N ASP A 245 19.94 -13.16 -24.94
CA ASP A 245 19.11 -14.35 -24.98
C ASP A 245 18.72 -14.69 -26.43
N ASP A 246 18.85 -15.97 -26.76
CA ASP A 246 18.34 -16.51 -28.01
C ASP A 246 16.81 -16.56 -27.96
N VAL A 247 16.17 -15.76 -28.82
CA VAL A 247 14.71 -15.65 -28.98
C VAL A 247 14.35 -15.67 -30.47
N PRO A 248 13.18 -16.21 -30.84
CA PRO A 248 12.68 -16.17 -32.21
C PRO A 248 12.65 -14.76 -32.83
N PRO A 249 12.79 -14.62 -34.16
CA PRO A 249 12.82 -13.32 -34.83
C PRO A 249 11.66 -12.37 -34.47
N GLU A 250 10.46 -12.92 -34.26
CA GLU A 250 9.26 -12.20 -33.88
C GLU A 250 9.35 -11.53 -32.49
N LEU A 251 10.20 -12.04 -31.58
CA LEU A 251 10.38 -11.50 -30.23
C LEU A 251 11.58 -10.56 -30.10
N GLN A 252 12.40 -10.40 -31.13
CA GLN A 252 13.63 -9.59 -31.07
C GLN A 252 13.38 -8.12 -30.71
N SER A 253 12.29 -7.53 -31.22
CA SER A 253 11.91 -6.16 -30.87
C SER A 253 11.51 -6.04 -29.40
N ALA A 254 10.73 -7.02 -28.89
CA ALA A 254 10.33 -7.07 -27.49
C ALA A 254 11.53 -7.30 -26.56
N LEU A 255 12.48 -8.16 -26.95
CA LEU A 255 13.72 -8.41 -26.22
C LEU A 255 14.49 -7.10 -26.00
N LYS A 256 14.67 -6.31 -27.07
CA LYS A 256 15.35 -5.02 -27.00
C LYS A 256 14.61 -4.03 -26.08
N ALA A 257 13.28 -3.95 -26.19
CA ALA A 257 12.47 -3.07 -25.35
C ALA A 257 12.57 -3.45 -23.86
N ARG A 258 12.47 -4.75 -23.54
CA ARG A 258 12.59 -5.26 -22.17
C ARG A 258 14.00 -5.07 -21.60
N ALA A 259 15.04 -5.31 -22.38
CA ALA A 259 16.43 -5.05 -21.94
C ALA A 259 16.64 -3.56 -21.56
N GLN A 260 16.15 -2.63 -22.39
CA GLN A 260 16.22 -1.19 -22.09
C GLN A 260 15.38 -0.78 -20.88
N TRP A 261 14.25 -1.44 -20.67
CA TRP A 261 13.41 -1.21 -19.49
C TRP A 261 14.07 -1.72 -18.21
N LEU A 262 14.69 -2.91 -18.23
CA LEU A 262 15.45 -3.46 -17.10
C LEU A 262 16.60 -2.54 -16.65
N GLU A 263 17.25 -1.82 -17.57
CA GLU A 263 18.29 -0.84 -17.22
C GLU A 263 17.77 0.40 -16.47
N LYS A 264 16.47 0.67 -16.54
CA LYS A 264 15.82 1.86 -15.96
C LYS A 264 15.10 1.58 -14.63
N LEU A 265 14.92 0.31 -14.26
CA LEU A 265 14.48 -0.08 -12.91
C LEU A 265 15.45 0.48 -11.87
#